data_AF-A0A378YU06-F1
#
_entry.id   AF-A0A378YU06-F1
#
_cell.length_a   1.000
_cell.length_b   1.000
_cell.length_c   1.000
_cell.angle_alpha   90.00
_cell.angle_beta   90.00
_cell.angle_gamma   90.00
#
_symmetry.space_group_name_H-M   'P 1'
#
loop_
_entity.id
_entity.type
_entity.pdbx_description
1 polymer ?
#
loop_
_entity_poly.entity_id
_entity_poly.type
_entity_poly.pdbx_seq_one_letter_code
_entity_poly.pdbx_strand_id
1 'polypeptide(L)'
;MTSPQPLRLARISASEAAARTSLAAAASGFDVSGVGGGLTFSLVPLNFCANQGAGFDDTRYVRWSGAQFSISGTQALSRYLAVQAFGAVASDPPQALQTLALEGFLSDLVQKAGLLGRGIPEFSTEASTAPLPFAYRWEIRPIDERAGTDAVIPTSMCGELRCDSLGQLIAGGVAASRLGGDVPSGGLHAGDLRVRTRLHVGNARLPINVLQGLRPADVILVEDCTLRDGIMTLLVGNSHCWRVRLQNQQLVILGGPTKIMNLTDQPGEAMFADDDTSGDFDLDDDIDVDAEPPSLDELPVTLTFDVGQRHMTVAQAFDLAAGTVLDLGRPLARAVSIRSAGVRIGEGELVEIDGRIGVSITRIVSRSEEAS
;
A
#
# COMPACT_ATOMS: atom_id res chain seq x y z
N MET A 1 23.92 -20.59 -22.46
CA MET A 1 22.53 -20.10 -22.25
C MET A 1 22.19 -20.35 -20.79
N THR A 2 22.20 -19.32 -19.96
CA THR A 2 21.89 -19.44 -18.53
C THR A 2 20.37 -19.51 -18.40
N SER A 3 19.84 -20.65 -17.98
CA SER A 3 18.40 -20.81 -17.77
C SER A 3 17.89 -19.76 -16.77
N PRO A 4 16.75 -19.09 -17.04
CA PRO A 4 16.21 -18.09 -16.12
C PRO A 4 15.88 -18.77 -14.78
N GLN A 5 16.53 -18.29 -13.71
CA GLN A 5 16.28 -18.79 -12.36
C GLN A 5 14.84 -18.44 -11.95
N PRO A 6 14.03 -19.41 -11.50
CA PRO A 6 12.63 -19.15 -11.17
C PRO A 6 12.52 -18.14 -10.02
N LEU A 7 11.56 -17.22 -10.16
CA LEU A 7 11.23 -16.23 -9.14
C LEU A 7 10.87 -16.94 -7.83
N ARG A 8 11.70 -16.77 -6.80
CA ARG A 8 11.46 -17.32 -5.45
C ARG A 8 10.76 -16.27 -4.59
N LEU A 9 9.47 -16.46 -4.34
CA LEU A 9 8.68 -15.61 -3.45
C LEU A 9 8.68 -16.17 -2.03
N ALA A 10 8.85 -15.31 -1.03
CA ALA A 10 8.61 -15.67 0.36
C ALA A 10 7.11 -15.94 0.56
N ARG A 11 6.76 -17.09 1.14
CA ARG A 11 5.38 -17.42 1.50
C ARG A 11 5.17 -17.06 2.96
N ILE A 12 4.30 -16.08 3.21
CA ILE A 12 3.87 -15.67 4.55
C ILE A 12 2.34 -15.62 4.58
N SER A 13 1.76 -15.92 5.72
CA SER A 13 0.34 -15.76 6.00
C SER A 13 -0.04 -14.29 6.22
N ALA A 14 -1.34 -13.99 6.15
CA ALA A 14 -1.86 -12.64 6.40
C ALA A 14 -1.56 -12.16 7.84
N SER A 15 -1.64 -13.04 8.83
CA SER A 15 -1.33 -12.72 10.22
C SER A 15 0.17 -12.44 10.43
N GLU A 16 1.05 -13.20 9.77
CA GLU A 16 2.49 -12.91 9.77
C GLU A 16 2.79 -11.56 9.12
N ALA A 17 2.17 -11.25 7.97
CA ALA A 17 2.33 -9.95 7.31
C ALA A 17 1.88 -8.79 8.22
N ALA A 18 0.71 -8.90 8.85
CA ALA A 18 0.20 -7.88 9.78
C ALA A 18 1.10 -7.68 11.01
N ALA A 19 1.61 -8.78 11.59
CA ALA A 19 2.54 -8.74 12.71
C ALA A 19 3.85 -8.02 12.34
N ARG A 20 4.38 -8.30 11.15
CA ARG A 20 5.59 -7.65 10.62
C ARG A 20 5.39 -6.15 10.39
N THR A 21 4.25 -5.75 9.82
CA THR A 21 3.89 -4.33 9.63
C THR A 21 3.81 -3.62 10.98
N SER A 22 3.20 -4.25 11.97
CA SER A 22 3.08 -3.69 13.32
C SER A 22 4.46 -3.49 13.96
N LEU A 23 5.37 -4.46 13.81
CA LEU A 23 6.76 -4.32 14.27
C LEU A 23 7.49 -3.19 13.56
N ALA A 24 7.35 -3.08 12.24
CA ALA A 24 7.98 -2.01 11.46
C ALA A 24 7.56 -0.62 11.93
N ALA A 25 6.31 -0.47 12.34
CA ALA A 25 5.72 0.81 12.70
C ALA A 25 5.88 1.16 14.18
N ALA A 26 5.70 0.19 15.09
CA ALA A 26 5.63 0.45 16.53
C ALA A 26 6.92 0.17 17.30
N ALA A 27 7.85 -0.59 16.71
CA ALA A 27 9.07 -1.00 17.39
C ALA A 27 10.23 -0.05 17.10
N SER A 28 10.00 1.24 16.88
CA SER A 28 11.05 2.26 16.70
C SER A 28 10.99 3.33 17.78
N GLY A 29 12.16 3.77 18.27
CA GLY A 29 12.27 4.87 19.23
C GLY A 29 11.69 4.57 20.62
N PHE A 30 11.57 3.29 21.00
CA PHE A 30 11.02 2.89 22.28
C PHE A 30 11.99 3.21 23.42
N ASP A 31 11.55 3.97 24.43
CA ASP A 31 12.39 4.31 25.58
C ASP A 31 12.69 3.08 26.45
N VAL A 32 13.98 2.77 26.65
CA VAL A 32 14.48 1.70 27.52
C VAL A 32 15.31 2.23 28.69
N SER A 33 15.25 3.54 28.96
CA SER A 33 16.05 4.31 29.93
C SER A 33 16.05 3.79 31.37
N GLY A 34 15.05 3.04 31.80
CA GLY A 34 15.04 2.41 33.13
C GLY A 34 16.08 1.30 33.33
N VAL A 35 17.15 1.25 32.52
CA VAL A 35 18.30 0.33 32.60
C VAL A 35 19.62 1.14 32.69
N GLY A 36 19.54 2.41 33.08
CA GLY A 36 20.71 3.27 33.30
C GLY A 36 21.17 3.96 32.03
N GLY A 37 20.64 5.16 31.79
CA GLY A 37 21.20 6.14 30.86
C GLY A 37 20.44 6.30 29.55
N GLY A 38 19.21 6.83 29.60
CA GLY A 38 18.52 7.45 28.46
C GLY A 38 18.77 6.80 27.10
N LEU A 39 18.27 5.58 26.88
CA LEU A 39 18.46 4.81 25.64
C LEU A 39 17.11 4.63 24.93
N THR A 40 17.14 4.59 23.60
CA THR A 40 16.04 4.21 22.73
C THR A 40 16.36 2.91 22.03
N PHE A 41 15.35 2.05 21.88
CA PHE A 41 15.42 0.79 21.15
C PHE A 41 14.58 0.89 19.87
N SER A 42 15.15 0.41 18.77
CA SER A 42 14.46 0.25 17.50
C SER A 42 14.65 -1.15 16.93
N LEU A 43 13.65 -1.66 16.23
CA LEU A 43 13.62 -2.94 15.57
C LEU A 43 13.04 -2.76 14.16
N VAL A 44 13.88 -2.98 13.14
CA VAL A 44 13.52 -2.77 11.74
C VAL A 44 13.52 -4.11 11.01
N PRO A 45 12.44 -4.49 10.32
CA PRO A 45 12.40 -5.75 9.58
C PRO A 45 13.45 -5.80 8.45
N LEU A 46 14.22 -6.90 8.37
CA LEU A 46 15.17 -7.18 7.28
C LEU A 46 14.51 -7.95 6.14
N ASN A 47 15.08 -7.88 4.94
CA ASN A 47 14.56 -8.60 3.77
C ASN A 47 14.44 -10.12 4.03
N PHE A 48 13.41 -10.76 3.49
CA PHE A 48 13.15 -12.21 3.68
C PHE A 48 14.30 -13.12 3.25
N CYS A 49 15.19 -12.65 2.37
CA CYS A 49 16.36 -13.38 1.90
C CYS A 49 17.67 -12.96 2.60
N ALA A 50 17.60 -12.26 3.73
CA ALA A 50 18.79 -11.95 4.51
C ALA A 50 19.45 -13.27 4.97
N ASN A 51 20.69 -13.50 4.52
CA ASN A 51 21.49 -14.64 4.98
C ASN A 51 21.70 -14.55 6.49
N GLN A 52 21.74 -15.69 7.17
CA GLN A 52 22.02 -15.70 8.61
C GLN A 52 23.40 -15.08 8.86
N GLY A 53 23.44 -14.03 9.68
CA GLY A 53 24.62 -13.66 10.48
C GLY A 53 25.93 -13.53 9.72
N ALA A 54 26.00 -12.73 8.66
CA ALA A 54 27.29 -12.30 8.14
C ALA A 54 27.89 -11.24 9.10
N GLY A 55 28.57 -11.66 10.16
CA GLY A 55 29.49 -10.79 10.92
C GLY A 55 29.32 -10.66 12.43
N PHE A 56 28.46 -11.45 13.09
CA PHE A 56 28.32 -11.43 14.56
C PHE A 56 28.67 -12.80 15.17
N ASP A 57 29.72 -12.84 16.00
CA ASP A 57 30.23 -14.07 16.62
C ASP A 57 29.59 -14.39 17.99
N ASP A 58 28.61 -13.60 18.43
CA ASP A 58 28.05 -13.62 19.78
C ASP A 58 26.53 -13.91 19.81
N THR A 59 26.11 -14.97 19.11
CA THR A 59 24.69 -15.32 19.06
C THR A 59 24.19 -15.93 20.37
N ARG A 60 23.03 -15.48 20.83
CA ARG A 60 22.26 -15.99 21.97
C ARG A 60 20.92 -16.53 21.51
N TYR A 61 20.46 -17.63 22.11
CA TYR A 61 19.16 -18.22 21.79
C TYR A 61 18.19 -17.97 22.94
N VAL A 62 16.95 -17.64 22.60
CA VAL A 62 15.89 -17.35 23.58
C VAL A 62 14.66 -18.14 23.19
N ARG A 63 14.05 -18.80 24.17
CA ARG A 63 12.74 -19.45 24.05
C ARG A 63 11.71 -18.63 24.80
N TRP A 64 10.56 -18.41 24.18
CA TRP A 64 9.53 -17.61 24.82
C TRP A 64 8.14 -18.01 24.33
N SER A 65 7.29 -18.49 25.24
CA SER A 65 5.93 -18.97 24.92
C SER A 65 5.89 -20.04 23.80
N GLY A 66 6.93 -20.86 23.69
CA GLY A 66 7.08 -21.84 22.61
C GLY A 66 7.71 -21.30 21.32
N ALA A 67 7.85 -19.99 21.17
CA ALA A 67 8.58 -19.37 20.07
C ALA A 67 10.09 -19.43 20.29
N GLN A 68 10.82 -19.43 19.19
CA GLN A 68 12.28 -19.47 19.16
C GLN A 68 12.85 -18.19 18.58
N PHE A 69 13.87 -17.66 19.24
CA PHE A 69 14.57 -16.44 18.86
C PHE A 69 16.07 -16.66 18.86
N SER A 70 16.77 -15.99 17.96
CA SER A 70 18.22 -15.81 18.01
C SER A 70 18.56 -14.32 17.99
N ILE A 71 19.42 -13.89 18.89
CA ILE A 71 19.87 -12.50 19.01
C ILE A 71 21.38 -12.48 18.85
N SER A 72 21.91 -11.68 17.93
CA SER A 72 23.35 -11.51 17.69
C SER A 72 23.74 -10.03 17.74
N GLY A 73 25.03 -9.73 17.90
CA GLY A 73 25.56 -8.36 18.02
C GLY A 73 25.46 -7.77 19.43
N THR A 74 25.23 -8.61 20.43
CA THR A 74 24.94 -8.23 21.82
C THR A 74 26.17 -7.84 22.65
N GLN A 75 27.40 -8.07 22.19
CA GLN A 75 28.62 -7.99 23.01
C GLN A 75 28.87 -6.58 23.55
N ALA A 76 28.68 -5.55 22.73
CA ALA A 76 28.82 -4.17 23.17
C ALA A 76 27.75 -3.82 24.21
N LEU A 77 26.52 -4.29 23.99
CA LEU A 77 25.38 -4.07 24.86
C LEU A 77 25.56 -4.77 26.21
N SER A 78 25.92 -6.06 26.23
CA SER A 78 26.10 -6.84 27.45
C SER A 78 27.24 -6.31 28.32
N ARG A 79 28.35 -5.85 27.70
CA ARG A 79 29.43 -5.14 28.40
C ARG A 79 28.95 -3.85 29.04
N TYR A 80 28.24 -3.02 28.28
CA TYR A 80 27.69 -1.76 28.79
C TYR A 80 26.75 -2.00 29.98
N LEU A 81 25.79 -2.93 29.81
CA LEU A 81 24.82 -3.29 30.84
C LEU A 81 25.49 -3.82 32.10
N ALA A 82 26.55 -4.62 32.00
CA ALA A 82 27.27 -5.13 33.16
C ALA A 82 27.94 -4.01 33.97
N VAL A 83 28.53 -3.02 33.31
CA VAL A 83 29.13 -1.84 33.98
C VAL A 83 28.04 -1.01 34.67
N GLN A 84 26.88 -0.83 34.04
CA GLN A 84 25.76 -0.10 34.63
C GLN A 84 25.14 -0.84 35.82
N ALA A 85 24.97 -2.15 35.72
CA ALA A 85 24.33 -2.97 36.76
C ALA A 85 25.24 -3.24 37.97
N PHE A 86 26.54 -3.47 37.74
CA PHE A 86 27.47 -3.94 38.78
C PHE A 86 28.58 -2.93 39.14
N GLY A 87 28.60 -1.76 38.48
CA GLY A 87 29.60 -0.71 38.69
C GLY A 87 30.84 -0.87 37.80
N ALA A 88 31.67 0.18 37.79
CA ALA A 88 32.91 0.20 37.03
C ALA A 88 33.93 -0.80 37.58
N VAL A 89 34.45 -1.67 36.71
CA VAL A 89 35.49 -2.64 37.02
C VAL A 89 36.79 -2.17 36.37
N ALA A 90 37.95 -2.44 36.99
CA ALA A 90 39.27 -2.06 36.45
C ALA A 90 39.62 -2.75 35.10
N SER A 91 38.85 -3.77 34.70
CA SER A 91 39.00 -4.55 33.48
C SER A 91 37.63 -4.84 32.84
N ASP A 92 37.59 -5.47 31.66
CA ASP A 92 36.33 -5.91 31.03
C ASP A 92 35.53 -6.79 32.04
N PRO A 93 34.22 -6.52 32.28
CA PRO A 93 33.40 -7.33 33.18
C PRO A 93 33.45 -8.82 32.79
N PRO A 94 33.52 -9.75 33.76
CA PRO A 94 33.46 -11.19 33.48
C PRO A 94 32.24 -11.57 32.63
N GLN A 95 32.40 -12.54 31.73
CA GLN A 95 31.34 -12.97 30.82
C GLN A 95 30.05 -13.38 31.55
N ALA A 96 30.16 -13.96 32.76
CA ALA A 96 29.01 -14.29 33.58
C ALA A 96 28.18 -13.06 33.98
N LEU A 97 28.83 -11.93 34.34
CA LEU A 97 28.13 -10.69 34.66
C LEU A 97 27.52 -10.04 33.42
N GLN A 98 28.23 -10.10 32.29
CA GLN A 98 27.70 -9.63 30.99
C GLN A 98 26.43 -10.38 30.59
N THR A 99 26.42 -11.70 30.76
CA THR A 99 25.23 -12.53 30.51
C THR A 99 24.10 -12.13 31.45
N LEU A 100 24.31 -12.14 32.77
CA LEU A 100 23.27 -11.79 33.74
C LEU A 100 22.68 -10.39 33.51
N ALA A 101 23.51 -9.41 33.16
CA ALA A 101 23.05 -8.05 32.86
C ALA A 101 22.18 -8.00 31.60
N LEU A 102 22.55 -8.74 30.54
CA LEU A 102 21.74 -8.84 29.33
C LEU A 102 20.42 -9.57 29.59
N GLU A 103 20.43 -10.65 30.38
CA GLU A 103 19.22 -11.40 30.74
C GLU A 103 18.23 -10.51 31.52
N GLY A 104 18.74 -9.78 32.52
CA GLY A 104 17.95 -8.80 33.27
C GLY A 104 17.38 -7.71 32.37
N PHE A 105 18.21 -7.15 31.46
CA PHE A 105 17.75 -6.15 30.50
C PHE A 105 16.63 -6.65 29.60
N LEU A 106 16.75 -7.86 29.02
CA LEU A 106 15.69 -8.41 28.18
C LEU A 106 14.42 -8.70 28.98
N SER A 107 14.54 -9.19 30.21
CA SER A 107 13.39 -9.39 31.11
C SER A 107 12.67 -8.07 31.37
N ASP A 108 13.41 -7.02 31.72
CA ASP A 108 12.86 -5.68 31.96
C ASP A 108 12.23 -5.07 30.70
N LEU A 109 12.86 -5.29 29.54
CA LEU A 109 12.35 -4.87 28.24
C LEU A 109 11.01 -5.54 27.97
N VAL A 110 10.91 -6.85 28.18
CA VAL A 110 9.67 -7.63 28.02
C VAL A 110 8.60 -7.16 29.01
N GLN A 111 8.98 -6.88 30.25
CA GLN A 111 8.07 -6.35 31.26
C GLN A 111 7.51 -4.97 30.88
N LYS A 112 8.37 -3.99 30.61
CA LYS A 112 7.97 -2.65 30.16
C LYS A 112 7.17 -2.70 28.87
N ALA A 113 7.46 -3.70 28.05
CA ALA A 113 6.76 -3.89 26.81
C ALA A 113 5.33 -4.41 26.95
N GLY A 114 4.90 -4.84 28.14
CA GLY A 114 3.60 -5.49 28.36
C GLY A 114 3.55 -6.94 27.87
N LEU A 115 4.71 -7.55 27.63
CA LEU A 115 4.84 -8.89 27.04
C LEU A 115 4.68 -10.02 28.10
N LEU A 116 4.70 -9.72 29.40
CA LEU A 116 4.67 -10.74 30.48
C LEU A 116 3.41 -11.63 30.51
N GLY A 117 2.29 -11.19 29.95
CA GLY A 117 1.07 -12.02 29.83
C GLY A 117 1.26 -13.27 28.97
N ARG A 118 2.42 -13.42 28.32
CA ARG A 118 2.80 -14.58 27.50
C ARG A 118 3.89 -15.45 28.16
N GLY A 119 4.37 -15.10 29.35
CA GLY A 119 5.47 -15.80 30.05
C GLY A 119 6.79 -15.02 29.99
N ILE A 120 7.84 -15.58 30.59
CA ILE A 120 9.17 -14.97 30.68
C ILE A 120 10.08 -15.57 29.60
N PRO A 121 10.89 -14.78 28.89
CA PRO A 121 11.88 -15.32 27.96
C PRO A 121 12.99 -16.08 28.71
N GLU A 122 13.31 -17.27 28.23
CA GLU A 122 14.33 -18.14 28.80
C GLU A 122 15.51 -18.26 27.84
N PHE A 123 16.72 -18.00 28.32
CA PHE A 123 17.94 -18.17 27.53
C PHE A 123 18.27 -19.64 27.38
N SER A 124 18.66 -20.02 26.17
CA SER A 124 19.07 -21.38 25.83
C SER A 124 20.49 -21.39 25.28
N THR A 125 21.23 -22.43 25.63
CA THR A 125 22.54 -22.73 25.05
C THR A 125 22.43 -23.48 23.72
N GLU A 126 21.24 -23.96 23.38
CA GLU A 126 20.99 -24.74 22.17
C GLU A 126 20.46 -23.87 21.04
N ALA A 127 21.06 -24.02 19.86
CA ALA A 127 20.55 -23.41 18.65
C ALA A 127 19.20 -24.02 18.25
N SER A 128 18.37 -23.21 17.59
CA SER A 128 17.14 -23.71 16.96
C SER A 128 17.48 -24.75 15.87
N THR A 129 16.78 -25.88 15.91
CA THR A 129 16.80 -26.88 14.83
C THR A 129 15.88 -26.49 13.66
N ALA A 130 14.95 -25.56 13.91
CA ALA A 130 14.00 -25.05 12.93
C ALA A 130 14.54 -23.78 12.25
N PRO A 131 14.09 -23.46 11.02
CA PRO A 131 14.46 -22.20 10.40
C PRO A 131 13.83 -21.02 11.17
N LEU A 132 14.62 -19.95 11.34
CA LEU A 132 14.15 -18.65 11.81
C LEU A 132 14.06 -17.71 10.59
N PRO A 133 12.94 -17.71 9.83
CA PRO A 133 12.85 -17.00 8.55
C PRO A 133 12.64 -15.49 8.72
N PHE A 134 12.18 -15.04 9.89
CA PHE A 134 11.90 -13.64 10.13
C PHE A 134 13.10 -12.98 10.80
N ALA A 135 13.73 -12.05 10.09
CA ALA A 135 14.90 -11.33 10.55
C ALA A 135 14.59 -9.84 10.72
N TYR A 136 15.21 -9.24 11.72
CA TYR A 136 15.07 -7.86 12.12
C TYR A 136 16.43 -7.31 12.55
N ARG A 137 16.71 -6.06 12.23
CA ARG A 137 17.85 -5.32 12.79
C ARG A 137 17.39 -4.62 14.05
N TRP A 138 18.00 -4.93 15.18
CA TRP A 138 17.82 -4.15 16.39
C TRP A 138 18.90 -3.08 16.47
N GLU A 139 18.52 -1.92 17.03
CA GLU A 139 19.41 -0.79 17.26
C GLU A 139 19.09 -0.16 18.62
N ILE A 140 20.12 0.17 19.39
CA ILE A 140 20.02 0.92 20.63
C ILE A 140 20.84 2.20 20.50
N ARG A 141 20.21 3.35 20.73
CA ARG A 141 20.82 4.69 20.64
C ARG A 141 20.54 5.51 21.88
N PRO A 142 21.45 6.37 22.33
CA PRO A 142 21.14 7.34 23.38
C PRO A 142 20.08 8.36 22.95
N ILE A 143 19.27 8.84 23.91
CA ILE A 143 18.20 9.84 23.75
C ILE A 143 18.80 11.23 23.48
N ASP A 144 19.96 11.55 24.07
CA ASP A 144 20.66 12.82 23.89
C ASP A 144 22.04 12.61 23.24
N GLU A 145 22.24 13.15 22.03
CA GLU A 145 23.58 13.28 21.43
C GLU A 145 24.43 14.41 22.08
N ARG A 146 23.86 15.17 23.05
CA ARG A 146 24.47 16.37 23.65
C ARG A 146 24.60 16.37 25.19
N ALA A 147 24.49 15.23 25.86
CA ALA A 147 24.81 15.16 27.29
C ALA A 147 26.34 15.14 27.48
N GLY A 148 26.90 16.29 27.88
CA GLY A 148 28.33 16.50 28.03
C GLY A 148 29.00 15.68 29.15
N THR A 149 30.27 15.35 28.90
CA THR A 149 31.37 15.24 29.88
C THR A 149 31.03 14.62 31.24
N ASP A 150 30.87 13.28 31.29
CA ASP A 150 31.53 12.37 32.26
C ASP A 150 30.95 10.93 32.22
N ALA A 151 29.82 10.71 31.55
CA ALA A 151 29.32 9.36 31.28
C ALA A 151 29.81 8.89 29.90
N VAL A 152 30.52 7.77 29.83
CA VAL A 152 30.84 7.07 28.58
C VAL A 152 29.53 6.49 28.03
N ILE A 153 28.75 7.32 27.33
CA ILE A 153 27.55 6.88 26.63
C ILE A 153 28.00 6.10 25.39
N PRO A 154 27.55 4.85 25.19
CA PRO A 154 28.01 4.03 24.07
C PRO A 154 27.57 4.65 22.74
N THR A 155 28.44 4.52 21.74
CA THR A 155 28.09 4.59 20.33
C THR A 155 26.90 3.69 20.03
N SER A 156 26.06 4.02 19.03
CA SER A 156 24.92 3.19 18.62
C SER A 156 25.31 1.71 18.53
N MET A 157 24.55 0.85 19.21
CA MET A 157 24.75 -0.60 19.24
C MET A 157 23.69 -1.25 18.35
N CYS A 158 24.07 -2.23 17.55
CA CYS A 158 23.13 -2.90 16.65
C CYS A 158 23.48 -4.37 16.47
N GLY A 159 22.48 -5.12 16.00
CA GLY A 159 22.63 -6.53 15.69
C GLY A 159 21.39 -7.09 15.02
N GLU A 160 21.28 -8.42 15.00
CA GLU A 160 20.18 -9.12 14.35
C GLU A 160 19.32 -9.88 15.37
N LEU A 161 18.01 -9.74 15.25
CA LEU A 161 17.00 -10.57 15.92
C LEU A 161 16.34 -11.43 14.84
N ARG A 162 16.38 -12.75 15.01
CA ARG A 162 15.64 -13.70 14.16
C ARG A 162 14.63 -14.47 14.98
N CYS A 163 13.49 -14.80 14.38
CA CYS A 163 12.45 -15.60 15.02
C CYS A 163 11.72 -16.51 14.04
N ASP A 164 11.02 -17.49 14.62
CA ASP A 164 10.02 -18.29 13.92
C ASP A 164 8.69 -17.53 13.76
N SER A 165 7.72 -18.16 13.09
CA SER A 165 6.37 -17.62 12.89
C SER A 165 5.69 -17.22 14.20
N LEU A 166 5.80 -18.06 15.23
CA LEU A 166 5.17 -17.78 16.52
C LEU A 166 5.81 -16.56 17.18
N GLY A 167 7.13 -16.44 17.13
CA GLY A 167 7.87 -15.31 17.70
C GLY A 167 7.53 -13.99 17.02
N GLN A 168 7.39 -13.99 15.69
CA GLN A 168 6.91 -12.82 14.97
C GLN A 168 5.49 -12.43 15.38
N LEU A 169 4.57 -13.40 15.50
CA LEU A 169 3.19 -13.14 15.88
C LEU A 169 3.08 -12.56 17.31
N ILE A 170 3.86 -13.09 18.25
CA ILE A 170 3.88 -12.58 19.63
C ILE A 170 4.42 -11.15 19.66
N ALA A 171 5.57 -10.90 19.04
CA ALA A 171 6.19 -9.58 19.02
C ALA A 171 5.31 -8.56 18.27
N GLY A 172 4.73 -8.96 17.14
CA GLY A 172 3.82 -8.13 16.35
C GLY A 172 2.50 -7.82 17.04
N GLY A 173 1.93 -8.76 17.79
CA GLY A 173 0.71 -8.52 18.56
C GLY A 173 0.86 -7.42 19.61
N VAL A 174 2.02 -7.31 20.24
CA VAL A 174 2.30 -6.23 21.20
C VAL A 174 2.72 -4.94 20.53
N ALA A 175 3.44 -5.00 19.41
CA ALA A 175 3.67 -3.82 18.60
C ALA A 175 2.33 -3.20 18.15
N ALA A 176 1.36 -4.03 17.73
CA ALA A 176 0.03 -3.59 17.33
C ALA A 176 -0.77 -2.94 18.47
N SER A 177 -0.72 -3.50 19.68
CA SER A 177 -1.46 -2.95 20.83
C SER A 177 -0.99 -1.55 21.24
N ARG A 178 0.26 -1.19 20.93
CA ARG A 178 0.81 0.15 21.21
C ARG A 178 0.43 1.21 20.18
N LEU A 179 0.18 0.81 18.93
CA LEU A 179 -0.19 1.74 17.86
C LEU A 179 -1.60 2.31 18.03
N GLY A 180 -2.44 1.73 18.90
CA GLY A 180 -3.82 2.20 19.11
C GLY A 180 -4.68 2.17 17.84
N GLY A 181 -4.25 1.47 16.79
CA GLY A 181 -4.90 1.42 15.48
C GLY A 181 -4.34 2.39 14.43
N ASP A 182 -3.50 3.35 14.82
CA ASP A 182 -2.95 4.36 13.90
C ASP A 182 -1.50 4.02 13.56
N VAL A 183 -1.27 3.52 12.34
CA VAL A 183 0.08 3.24 11.83
C VAL A 183 0.71 4.58 11.44
N PRO A 184 1.84 5.00 12.03
CA PRO A 184 2.52 6.23 11.61
C PRO A 184 2.78 6.19 10.10
N SER A 185 2.30 7.23 9.40
CA SER A 185 2.35 7.35 7.95
C SER A 185 3.78 7.58 7.47
N GLY A 186 4.55 6.50 7.35
CA GLY A 186 5.93 6.55 6.89
C GLY A 186 6.04 6.70 5.37
N GLY A 187 6.51 7.86 4.92
CA GLY A 187 7.30 8.01 3.69
C GLY A 187 6.58 8.46 2.41
N LEU A 188 5.29 8.18 2.26
CA LEU A 188 4.50 8.66 1.11
C LEU A 188 3.33 9.52 1.59
N HIS A 189 3.44 10.84 1.41
CA HIS A 189 2.28 11.71 1.62
C HIS A 189 1.29 11.48 0.49
N ALA A 190 0.04 11.14 0.84
CA ALA A 190 -1.02 10.90 -0.15
C ALA A 190 -1.18 12.06 -1.15
N GLY A 191 -0.92 13.30 -0.68
CA GLY A 191 -0.94 14.51 -1.49
C GLY A 191 0.02 14.52 -2.68
N ASP A 192 1.18 13.85 -2.58
CA ASP A 192 2.23 13.88 -3.61
C ASP A 192 1.99 12.89 -4.75
N LEU A 193 1.04 11.97 -4.58
CA LEU A 193 0.70 10.96 -5.58
C LEU A 193 0.13 11.64 -6.83
N ARG A 194 0.64 11.27 -8.01
CA ARG A 194 0.16 11.81 -9.28
C ARG A 194 -1.07 11.05 -9.75
N VAL A 195 -2.15 11.77 -9.95
CA VAL A 195 -3.41 11.27 -10.51
C VAL A 195 -3.61 11.82 -11.92
N ARG A 196 -4.23 10.99 -12.76
CA ARG A 196 -4.61 11.38 -14.12
C ARG A 196 -5.90 12.20 -14.07
N THR A 197 -5.92 13.30 -14.81
CA THR A 197 -7.07 14.20 -14.95
C THR A 197 -7.47 14.32 -16.40
N ARG A 198 -8.76 14.21 -16.70
CA ARG A 198 -9.28 14.18 -18.08
C ARG A 198 -10.59 14.94 -18.16
N LEU A 199 -10.78 15.69 -19.25
CA LEU A 199 -12.05 16.35 -19.53
C LEU A 199 -12.97 15.34 -20.20
N HIS A 200 -13.86 14.74 -19.42
CA HIS A 200 -14.77 13.71 -19.90
C HIS A 200 -15.92 14.35 -20.69
N VAL A 201 -16.24 13.77 -21.85
CA VAL A 201 -17.38 14.15 -22.68
C VAL A 201 -18.56 13.23 -22.40
N GLY A 202 -18.35 11.92 -22.50
CA GLY A 202 -19.38 10.92 -22.28
C GLY A 202 -18.92 9.53 -22.70
N ASN A 203 -19.88 8.61 -22.82
CA ASN A 203 -19.63 7.24 -23.24
C ASN A 203 -20.62 6.79 -24.34
N ALA A 204 -20.30 5.68 -24.99
CA ALA A 204 -21.21 4.96 -25.89
C ALA A 204 -20.93 3.47 -25.80
N ARG A 205 -21.96 2.62 -25.86
CA ARG A 205 -21.79 1.16 -25.91
C ARG A 205 -22.02 0.64 -27.32
N LEU A 206 -21.03 -0.07 -27.87
CA LEU A 206 -21.11 -0.65 -29.20
C LEU A 206 -20.67 -2.11 -29.17
N PRO A 207 -21.34 -3.02 -29.89
CA PRO A 207 -20.89 -4.40 -30.03
C PRO A 207 -19.58 -4.47 -30.85
N ILE A 208 -18.81 -5.54 -30.65
CA ILE A 208 -17.49 -5.72 -31.28
C ILE A 208 -17.59 -5.68 -32.81
N ASN A 209 -18.61 -6.29 -33.41
CA ASN A 209 -18.80 -6.28 -34.86
C ASN A 209 -18.92 -4.86 -35.45
N VAL A 210 -19.65 -3.97 -34.77
CA VAL A 210 -19.78 -2.57 -35.17
C VAL A 210 -18.45 -1.85 -35.01
N LEU A 211 -17.74 -2.07 -33.90
CA LEU A 211 -16.43 -1.45 -33.65
C LEU A 211 -15.38 -1.82 -34.70
N GLN A 212 -15.36 -3.08 -35.15
CA GLN A 212 -14.45 -3.54 -36.19
C GLN A 212 -14.75 -2.94 -37.56
N GLY A 213 -16.01 -2.55 -37.80
CA GLY A 213 -16.46 -1.92 -39.05
C GLY A 213 -16.21 -0.42 -39.13
N LEU A 214 -15.86 0.24 -38.02
CA LEU A 214 -15.71 1.70 -37.96
C LEU A 214 -14.61 2.22 -38.89
N ARG A 215 -14.87 3.37 -39.52
CA ARG A 215 -13.99 4.07 -40.45
C ARG A 215 -13.92 5.56 -40.13
N PRO A 216 -12.87 6.27 -40.59
CA PRO A 216 -12.89 7.72 -40.61
C PRO A 216 -14.15 8.24 -41.30
N ALA A 217 -14.68 9.35 -40.80
CA ALA A 217 -15.96 9.99 -41.09
C ALA A 217 -17.21 9.33 -40.50
N ASP A 218 -17.15 8.11 -39.96
CA ASP A 218 -18.29 7.55 -39.21
C ASP A 218 -18.57 8.38 -37.96
N VAL A 219 -19.85 8.45 -37.56
CA VAL A 219 -20.26 9.19 -36.36
C VAL A 219 -20.79 8.24 -35.31
N ILE A 220 -20.21 8.32 -34.11
CA ILE A 220 -20.70 7.60 -32.93
C ILE A 220 -21.52 8.57 -32.08
N LEU A 221 -22.78 8.24 -31.82
CA LEU A 221 -23.61 9.02 -30.90
C LEU A 221 -23.14 8.79 -29.45
N VAL A 222 -23.06 9.86 -28.67
CA VAL A 222 -22.68 9.82 -27.26
C VAL A 222 -23.95 9.66 -26.41
N GLU A 223 -24.06 8.58 -25.66
CA GLU A 223 -25.25 8.23 -24.88
C GLU A 223 -25.29 9.03 -23.57
N ASP A 224 -24.26 8.88 -22.73
CA ASP A 224 -24.15 9.58 -21.44
C ASP A 224 -23.33 10.88 -21.59
N CYS A 225 -23.81 11.79 -22.44
CA CYS A 225 -23.12 13.06 -22.66
C CYS A 225 -23.22 13.97 -21.42
N THR A 226 -22.06 14.33 -20.87
CA THR A 226 -21.92 15.25 -19.74
C THR A 226 -21.74 16.72 -20.15
N LEU A 227 -21.53 16.98 -21.44
CA LEU A 227 -21.42 18.32 -22.00
C LEU A 227 -22.82 18.97 -22.10
N ARG A 228 -23.07 20.03 -21.31
CA ARG A 228 -24.29 20.85 -21.38
C ARG A 228 -23.98 22.32 -21.18
N ASP A 229 -24.45 23.19 -22.07
CA ASP A 229 -24.26 24.65 -21.98
C ASP A 229 -22.80 25.08 -21.72
N GLY A 230 -21.84 24.39 -22.37
CA GLY A 230 -20.40 24.63 -22.20
C GLY A 230 -19.83 24.18 -20.84
N ILE A 231 -20.64 23.54 -20.00
CA ILE A 231 -20.22 22.88 -18.76
C ILE A 231 -19.83 21.43 -19.09
N MET A 232 -18.68 21.03 -18.57
CA MET A 232 -18.07 19.72 -18.77
C MET A 232 -17.65 19.12 -17.44
N THR A 233 -17.27 17.85 -17.47
CA THR A 233 -16.81 17.10 -16.30
C THR A 233 -15.30 16.90 -16.37
N LEU A 234 -14.55 17.49 -15.44
CA LEU A 234 -13.15 17.14 -15.23
C LEU A 234 -13.08 15.94 -14.27
N LEU A 235 -12.74 14.78 -14.81
CA LEU A 235 -12.51 13.56 -14.05
C LEU A 235 -11.10 13.55 -13.47
N VAL A 236 -10.95 13.24 -12.19
CA VAL A 236 -9.68 13.01 -11.49
C VAL A 236 -9.64 11.57 -10.98
N GLY A 237 -8.64 10.82 -11.41
CA GLY A 237 -8.60 9.38 -11.21
C GLY A 237 -9.78 8.71 -11.92
N ASN A 238 -10.54 7.89 -11.18
CA ASN A 238 -11.70 7.16 -11.70
C ASN A 238 -13.00 7.47 -10.95
N SER A 239 -12.97 8.28 -9.89
CA SER A 239 -14.11 8.40 -8.97
C SER A 239 -14.46 9.82 -8.55
N HIS A 240 -13.56 10.80 -8.73
CA HIS A 240 -13.84 12.19 -8.34
C HIS A 240 -13.95 13.05 -9.59
N CYS A 241 -14.87 14.01 -9.57
CA CYS A 241 -15.07 14.91 -10.68
C CYS A 241 -15.38 16.34 -10.23
N TRP A 242 -15.00 17.30 -11.06
CA TRP A 242 -15.32 18.71 -10.92
C TRP A 242 -16.14 19.14 -12.12
N ARG A 243 -17.12 20.01 -11.87
CA ARG A 243 -17.79 20.73 -12.96
C ARG A 243 -16.91 21.87 -13.40
N VAL A 244 -16.66 21.95 -14.70
CA VAL A 244 -15.81 22.98 -15.31
C VAL A 244 -16.52 23.63 -16.47
N ARG A 245 -16.27 24.91 -16.72
CA ARG A 245 -16.74 25.61 -17.90
C ARG A 245 -15.58 25.92 -18.81
N LEU A 246 -15.73 25.62 -20.09
CA LEU A 246 -14.77 26.04 -21.11
C LEU A 246 -15.02 27.50 -21.50
N GLN A 247 -14.07 28.39 -21.22
CA GLN A 247 -14.11 29.81 -21.61
C GLN A 247 -12.76 30.20 -22.22
N ASN A 248 -12.74 30.74 -23.44
CA ASN A 248 -11.51 31.23 -24.10
C ASN A 248 -10.35 30.20 -24.09
N GLN A 249 -10.66 28.92 -24.37
CA GLN A 249 -9.72 27.78 -24.29
C GLN A 249 -9.19 27.43 -22.88
N GLN A 250 -9.70 28.07 -21.83
CA GLN A 250 -9.36 27.77 -20.45
C GLN A 250 -10.52 27.08 -19.72
N LEU A 251 -10.21 26.18 -18.79
CA LEU A 251 -11.22 25.51 -17.97
C LEU A 251 -11.37 26.24 -16.64
N VAL A 252 -12.55 26.77 -16.37
CA VAL A 252 -12.86 27.42 -15.10
C VAL A 252 -13.63 26.44 -14.22
N ILE A 253 -13.08 26.12 -13.04
CA ILE A 253 -13.74 25.26 -12.05
C ILE A 253 -14.98 25.96 -11.51
N LEU A 254 -16.12 25.27 -11.43
CA LEU A 254 -17.40 25.84 -10.99
C LEU A 254 -17.74 25.53 -9.52
N GLY A 255 -17.13 24.52 -8.93
CA GLY A 255 -17.45 24.04 -7.58
C GLY A 255 -16.43 23.03 -7.07
N GLY A 256 -16.70 22.45 -5.90
CA GLY A 256 -15.85 21.43 -5.30
C GLY A 256 -16.00 20.03 -5.94
N PRO A 257 -15.20 19.06 -5.49
CA PRO A 257 -15.28 17.69 -5.97
C PRO A 257 -16.62 17.04 -5.63
N THR A 258 -17.12 16.26 -6.58
CA THR A 258 -18.20 15.28 -6.38
C THR A 258 -17.68 13.90 -6.69
N LYS A 259 -18.16 12.88 -5.98
CA LYS A 259 -17.93 11.50 -6.39
C LYS A 259 -18.84 11.16 -7.58
N ILE A 260 -18.28 10.45 -8.56
CA ILE A 260 -19.08 9.81 -9.59
C ILE A 260 -19.82 8.68 -8.89
N MET A 261 -21.14 8.79 -8.82
CA MET A 261 -21.99 7.66 -8.49
C MET A 261 -21.92 6.68 -9.66
N ASN A 262 -20.98 5.76 -9.60
CA ASN A 262 -21.10 4.54 -10.38
C ASN A 262 -22.32 3.82 -9.78
N LEU A 263 -23.38 3.65 -10.56
CA LEU A 263 -24.52 2.75 -10.29
C LEU A 263 -24.10 1.26 -10.25
N THR A 264 -22.87 0.97 -9.84
CA THR A 264 -22.32 -0.36 -9.59
C THR A 264 -21.80 -0.54 -8.16
N ASP A 265 -21.76 0.51 -7.34
CA ASP A 265 -21.81 0.33 -5.88
C ASP A 265 -23.29 0.28 -5.48
N GLN A 266 -23.93 -0.88 -5.68
CA GLN A 266 -24.97 -1.25 -4.73
C GLN A 266 -24.23 -1.64 -3.44
N PRO A 267 -24.28 -0.86 -2.35
CA PRO A 267 -24.08 -1.47 -1.06
C PRO A 267 -25.18 -2.51 -0.93
N GLY A 268 -24.80 -3.78 -0.93
CA GLY A 268 -25.65 -4.87 -0.44
C GLY A 268 -25.92 -4.63 1.04
N GLU A 269 -26.76 -3.66 1.34
CA GLU A 269 -27.33 -3.44 2.66
C GLU A 269 -28.65 -4.20 2.70
N ALA A 270 -28.55 -5.42 3.23
CA ALA A 270 -29.51 -5.93 4.18
C ALA A 270 -30.99 -6.02 3.73
N MET A 271 -31.22 -6.87 2.73
CA MET A 271 -32.01 -8.11 2.85
C MET A 271 -32.05 -8.78 4.25
N PHE A 272 -32.34 -8.08 5.35
CA PHE A 272 -32.82 -8.72 6.58
C PHE A 272 -34.32 -8.40 6.71
N ALA A 273 -35.10 -9.08 5.88
CA ALA A 273 -36.47 -9.39 6.25
C ALA A 273 -36.43 -10.84 6.74
N ASP A 274 -36.67 -11.02 8.04
CA ASP A 274 -37.00 -12.32 8.62
C ASP A 274 -38.18 -12.90 7.82
N ASP A 275 -37.95 -14.00 7.11
CA ASP A 275 -39.03 -14.84 6.59
C ASP A 275 -38.66 -16.31 6.79
N ASP A 276 -39.19 -16.86 7.88
CA ASP A 276 -39.40 -18.29 8.07
C ASP A 276 -40.38 -18.77 6.99
N THR A 277 -39.85 -19.14 5.83
CA THR A 277 -40.58 -19.97 4.86
C THR A 277 -39.70 -21.15 4.47
N SER A 278 -39.95 -22.29 5.11
CA SER A 278 -39.59 -23.61 4.60
C SER A 278 -40.36 -23.86 3.29
N GLY A 279 -39.83 -23.35 2.19
CA GLY A 279 -40.23 -23.68 0.83
C GLY A 279 -39.25 -24.68 0.26
N ASP A 280 -39.74 -25.87 -0.04
CA ASP A 280 -39.09 -26.85 -0.90
C ASP A 280 -38.72 -26.14 -2.22
N PHE A 281 -37.43 -25.88 -2.44
CA PHE A 281 -36.96 -25.38 -3.72
C PHE A 281 -36.79 -26.59 -4.63
N ASP A 282 -37.87 -26.94 -5.34
CA ASP A 282 -37.82 -27.81 -6.50
C ASP A 282 -36.88 -27.14 -7.53
N LEU A 283 -35.66 -27.65 -7.64
CA LEU A 283 -34.68 -27.29 -8.67
C LEU A 283 -35.09 -27.94 -10.01
N ASP A 284 -36.28 -27.62 -10.49
CA ASP A 284 -36.78 -27.98 -11.83
C ASP A 284 -37.03 -26.70 -12.64
N ASP A 285 -36.06 -25.77 -12.62
CA ASP A 285 -36.03 -24.67 -13.59
C ASP A 285 -35.02 -25.05 -14.68
N ASP A 286 -35.57 -25.31 -15.85
CA ASP A 286 -34.91 -25.61 -17.11
C ASP A 286 -33.72 -24.66 -17.36
N ILE A 287 -32.51 -25.09 -17.00
CA ILE A 287 -31.30 -24.51 -17.58
C ILE A 287 -31.33 -24.94 -19.04
N ASP A 288 -31.70 -24.03 -19.94
CA ASP A 288 -31.59 -24.21 -21.38
C ASP A 288 -30.15 -24.57 -21.75
N VAL A 289 -29.87 -25.88 -21.80
CA VAL A 289 -28.56 -26.45 -22.14
C VAL A 289 -28.24 -26.28 -23.65
N ASP A 290 -29.18 -25.75 -24.41
CA ASP A 290 -29.10 -25.44 -25.84
C ASP A 290 -28.82 -23.95 -26.13
N ALA A 291 -28.53 -23.13 -25.11
CA ALA A 291 -28.08 -21.75 -25.33
C ALA A 291 -26.71 -21.75 -26.02
N GLU A 292 -26.70 -21.42 -27.31
CA GLU A 292 -25.48 -21.22 -28.10
C GLU A 292 -24.56 -20.22 -27.36
N PRO A 293 -23.25 -20.50 -27.21
CA PRO A 293 -22.36 -19.63 -26.46
C PRO A 293 -22.42 -18.21 -27.05
N PRO A 294 -22.51 -17.16 -26.22
CA PRO A 294 -22.64 -15.80 -26.71
C PRO A 294 -21.50 -15.48 -27.66
N SER A 295 -21.84 -15.07 -28.88
CA SER A 295 -20.86 -14.75 -29.91
C SER A 295 -20.00 -13.57 -29.45
N LEU A 296 -18.68 -13.69 -29.64
CA LEU A 296 -17.73 -12.62 -29.33
C LEU A 296 -18.12 -11.31 -30.04
N ASP A 297 -18.72 -11.40 -31.22
CA ASP A 297 -19.09 -10.27 -32.06
C ASP A 297 -20.19 -9.38 -31.45
N GLU A 298 -21.03 -9.94 -30.57
CA GLU A 298 -22.15 -9.24 -29.93
C GLU A 298 -21.78 -8.62 -28.58
N LEU A 299 -20.58 -8.92 -28.07
CA LEU A 299 -20.14 -8.43 -26.76
C LEU A 299 -20.09 -6.89 -26.75
N PRO A 300 -20.89 -6.21 -25.88
CA PRO A 300 -20.91 -4.76 -25.83
C PRO A 300 -19.63 -4.21 -25.20
N VAL A 301 -19.01 -3.25 -25.88
CA VAL A 301 -17.80 -2.56 -25.42
C VAL A 301 -18.14 -1.09 -25.18
N THR A 302 -17.82 -0.61 -23.98
CA THR A 302 -17.99 0.80 -23.62
C THR A 302 -16.83 1.62 -24.14
N LEU A 303 -17.13 2.55 -25.05
CA LEU A 303 -16.23 3.61 -25.47
C LEU A 303 -16.34 4.81 -24.54
N THR A 304 -15.21 5.43 -24.24
CA THR A 304 -15.12 6.68 -23.48
C THR A 304 -14.55 7.77 -24.37
N PHE A 305 -15.16 8.96 -24.30
CA PHE A 305 -14.74 10.14 -25.05
C PHE A 305 -14.18 11.20 -24.10
N ASP A 306 -12.98 11.71 -24.38
CA ASP A 306 -12.34 12.77 -23.58
C ASP A 306 -11.60 13.83 -24.41
N VAL A 307 -11.61 15.06 -23.91
CA VAL A 307 -10.98 16.23 -24.51
C VAL A 307 -9.77 16.63 -23.68
N GLY A 308 -8.67 15.90 -23.87
CA GLY A 308 -7.40 16.20 -23.22
C GLY A 308 -7.22 15.52 -21.87
N GLN A 309 -5.94 15.37 -21.54
CA GLN A 309 -5.51 14.72 -20.31
C GLN A 309 -4.26 15.39 -19.75
N ARG A 310 -4.14 15.43 -18.43
CA ARG A 310 -2.96 15.90 -17.70
C ARG A 310 -2.78 15.09 -16.43
N HIS A 311 -1.55 15.01 -15.94
CA HIS A 311 -1.28 14.52 -14.58
C HIS A 311 -1.09 15.70 -13.62
N MET A 312 -1.68 15.60 -12.42
CA MET A 312 -1.47 16.52 -11.31
C MET A 312 -1.37 15.74 -9.99
N THR A 313 -0.89 16.36 -8.92
CA THR A 313 -0.83 15.72 -7.60
C THR A 313 -2.22 15.65 -6.97
N VAL A 314 -2.43 14.72 -6.02
CA VAL A 314 -3.70 14.65 -5.25
C VAL A 314 -3.94 15.97 -4.53
N ALA A 315 -2.89 16.58 -3.94
CA ALA A 315 -2.99 17.90 -3.32
C ALA A 315 -3.50 18.96 -4.30
N GLN A 316 -2.90 19.06 -5.50
CA GLN A 316 -3.34 19.99 -6.54
C GLN A 316 -4.78 19.78 -6.96
N ALA A 317 -5.24 18.52 -7.05
CA ALA A 317 -6.62 18.22 -7.40
C ALA A 317 -7.60 18.68 -6.32
N PHE A 318 -7.29 18.45 -5.04
CA PHE A 318 -8.15 18.86 -3.93
C PHE A 318 -8.09 20.36 -3.62
N ASP A 319 -7.06 21.07 -4.09
CA ASP A 319 -6.97 22.53 -4.06
C ASP A 319 -7.81 23.22 -5.15
N LEU A 320 -8.40 22.47 -6.10
CA LEU A 320 -9.27 23.03 -7.13
C LEU A 320 -10.59 23.55 -6.53
N ALA A 321 -10.63 24.87 -6.32
CA ALA A 321 -11.80 25.61 -5.86
C ALA A 321 -12.53 26.31 -7.02
N ALA A 322 -13.80 26.70 -6.79
CA ALA A 322 -14.56 27.49 -7.74
C ALA A 322 -13.81 28.77 -8.15
N GLY A 323 -13.77 29.05 -9.45
CA GLY A 323 -13.01 30.15 -10.04
C GLY A 323 -11.57 29.80 -10.43
N THR A 324 -11.05 28.65 -10.01
CA THR A 324 -9.72 28.19 -10.44
C THR A 324 -9.68 27.98 -11.94
N VAL A 325 -8.62 28.47 -12.59
CA VAL A 325 -8.40 28.29 -14.01
C VAL A 325 -7.40 27.17 -14.24
N LEU A 326 -7.80 26.16 -15.03
CA LEU A 326 -7.00 25.00 -15.37
C LEU A 326 -6.68 24.99 -16.86
N ASP A 327 -5.42 24.74 -17.17
CA ASP A 327 -4.93 24.49 -18.52
C ASP A 327 -4.53 23.01 -18.69
N LEU A 328 -5.11 22.34 -19.69
CA LEU A 328 -4.79 20.95 -20.05
C LEU A 328 -3.58 20.84 -20.98
N GLY A 329 -2.93 21.95 -21.34
CA GLY A 329 -1.69 21.98 -22.10
C GLY A 329 -1.85 21.68 -23.58
N ARG A 330 -3.08 21.70 -24.11
CA ARG A 330 -3.37 21.56 -25.54
C ARG A 330 -4.65 22.30 -25.93
N PRO A 331 -4.79 22.75 -27.20
CA PRO A 331 -6.03 23.32 -27.69
C PRO A 331 -7.18 22.31 -27.57
N LEU A 332 -8.18 22.66 -26.78
CA LEU A 332 -9.33 21.78 -26.47
C LEU A 332 -10.32 21.64 -27.63
N ALA A 333 -10.19 22.50 -28.65
CA ALA A 333 -11.30 22.82 -29.54
C ALA A 333 -11.59 21.81 -30.67
N ARG A 334 -10.75 20.77 -30.92
CA ARG A 334 -10.99 19.86 -32.08
C ARG A 334 -10.71 18.38 -31.88
N ALA A 335 -9.78 17.97 -31.01
CA ALA A 335 -9.40 16.56 -30.91
C ALA A 335 -10.00 15.86 -29.67
N VAL A 336 -11.08 15.11 -29.88
CA VAL A 336 -11.63 14.14 -28.93
C VAL A 336 -10.82 12.85 -29.04
N SER A 337 -10.43 12.29 -27.89
CA SER A 337 -9.85 10.94 -27.84
C SER A 337 -10.97 9.92 -27.70
N ILE A 338 -10.95 8.87 -28.52
CA ILE A 338 -11.84 7.72 -28.42
C ILE A 338 -11.07 6.62 -27.70
N ARG A 339 -11.64 6.08 -26.61
CA ARG A 339 -10.96 5.07 -25.76
C ARG A 339 -11.81 3.86 -25.49
N SER A 340 -11.16 2.69 -25.42
CA SER A 340 -11.73 1.46 -24.86
C SER A 340 -10.89 1.04 -23.65
N ALA A 341 -11.54 0.81 -22.50
CA ALA A 341 -10.88 0.49 -21.22
C ALA A 341 -9.71 1.45 -20.87
N GLY A 342 -9.81 2.72 -21.28
CA GLY A 342 -8.78 3.74 -21.07
C GLY A 342 -7.63 3.77 -22.10
N VAL A 343 -7.52 2.78 -22.99
CA VAL A 343 -6.58 2.74 -24.11
C VAL A 343 -7.14 3.58 -25.25
N ARG A 344 -6.31 4.44 -25.86
CA ARG A 344 -6.72 5.27 -26.99
C ARG A 344 -6.79 4.42 -28.25
N ILE A 345 -7.95 4.37 -28.87
CA ILE A 345 -8.19 3.61 -30.11
C ILE A 345 -8.45 4.51 -31.31
N GLY A 346 -8.69 5.81 -31.08
CA GLY A 346 -8.98 6.74 -32.15
C GLY A 346 -9.01 8.20 -31.71
N GLU A 347 -9.23 9.04 -32.70
CA GLU A 347 -9.46 10.47 -32.58
C GLU A 347 -10.72 10.84 -33.36
N GLY A 348 -11.39 11.89 -32.91
CA GLY A 348 -12.55 12.43 -33.60
C GLY A 348 -12.83 13.88 -33.24
N GLU A 349 -13.82 14.46 -33.89
CA GLU A 349 -14.32 15.80 -33.60
C GLU A 349 -15.75 15.70 -33.03
N LEU A 350 -16.08 16.60 -32.09
CA LEU A 350 -17.45 16.72 -31.59
C LEU A 350 -18.35 17.29 -32.69
N VAL A 351 -19.46 16.61 -32.93
CA VAL A 351 -20.51 17.05 -33.85
C VAL A 351 -21.85 17.04 -33.13
N GLU A 352 -22.76 17.90 -33.55
CA GLU A 352 -24.14 17.90 -33.06
C GLU A 352 -25.06 17.46 -34.20
N ILE A 353 -25.89 16.45 -33.94
CA ILE A 353 -26.86 15.89 -34.89
C ILE A 353 -28.21 15.85 -34.20
N ASP A 354 -29.17 16.62 -34.70
CA ASP A 354 -30.54 16.70 -34.17
C ASP A 354 -30.60 16.91 -32.65
N GLY A 355 -29.74 17.79 -32.11
CA GLY A 355 -29.67 18.10 -30.67
C GLY A 355 -28.95 17.04 -29.83
N ARG A 356 -28.33 16.02 -30.45
CA ARG A 356 -27.51 15.00 -29.78
C ARG A 356 -26.05 15.20 -30.10
N ILE A 357 -25.18 14.98 -29.11
CA ILE A 357 -23.74 15.02 -29.29
C ILE A 357 -23.27 13.69 -29.89
N GLY A 358 -22.48 13.79 -30.95
CA GLY A 358 -21.75 12.68 -31.55
C GLY A 358 -20.26 12.98 -31.67
N VAL A 359 -19.49 11.94 -31.98
CA VAL A 359 -18.07 12.05 -32.32
C VAL A 359 -17.88 11.53 -33.73
N SER A 360 -17.51 12.41 -34.66
CA SER A 360 -17.09 12.02 -36.01
C SER A 360 -15.65 11.56 -35.96
N ILE A 361 -15.40 10.32 -36.36
CA ILE A 361 -14.07 9.70 -36.32
C ILE A 361 -13.17 10.37 -37.35
N THR A 362 -12.04 10.91 -36.94
CA THR A 362 -11.03 11.47 -37.85
C THR A 362 -9.91 10.49 -38.13
N ARG A 363 -9.56 9.68 -37.13
CA ARG A 363 -8.46 8.72 -37.22
C ARG A 363 -8.72 7.53 -36.29
N ILE A 364 -8.39 6.34 -36.78
CA ILE A 364 -8.33 5.12 -35.97
C ILE A 364 -6.86 4.79 -35.74
N VAL A 365 -6.49 4.54 -34.49
CA VAL A 365 -5.13 4.15 -34.12
C VAL A 365 -5.03 2.63 -34.21
N SER A 366 -4.34 2.13 -35.22
CA SER A 366 -4.03 0.70 -35.33
C SER A 366 -2.83 0.34 -34.44
N ARG A 367 -2.83 -0.86 -33.86
CA ARG A 367 -1.82 -1.37 -32.91
C ARG A 367 -0.37 -1.36 -33.45
N SER A 368 -0.15 -1.06 -34.74
CA SER A 368 1.15 -1.04 -35.40
C SER A 368 1.99 0.23 -35.20
N GLU A 369 1.45 1.30 -34.62
CA GLU A 369 2.16 2.60 -34.53
C GLU A 369 2.76 2.96 -33.15
N GLU A 370 2.55 2.15 -32.10
CA GLU A 370 3.13 2.41 -30.76
C GLU A 370 4.52 1.76 -30.52
N ALA A 371 5.14 1.16 -31.55
CA ALA A 371 6.42 0.46 -31.46
C ALA A 371 7.51 0.99 -32.42
N SER A 372 7.56 2.31 -32.67
CA SER A 372 8.69 2.94 -33.38
C SER A 372 9.21 4.17 -32.68
#